data_AF-A0AAW2MFU4-F1
#
_entry.id   AF-A0AAW2MFU4-F1
#
_cell.length_a   1.000
_cell.length_b   1.000
_cell.length_c   1.000
_cell.angle_alpha   90.00
_cell.angle_beta   90.00
_cell.angle_gamma   90.00
#
_symmetry.space_group_name_H-M   'P 1'
#
loop_
_entity.id
_entity.type
_entity.pdbx_description
1 polymer ?
#
loop_
_entity_poly.entity_id
_entity_poly.type
_entity_poly.pdbx_seq_one_letter_code
_entity_poly.pdbx_strand_id
1 'polypeptide(L)'
;MAEPIESENGQTAQYLHELNAYNKWLEQDMSARFTMLSYMHDNLIHEYEKYPMAKELWEVLKVAYGSTSATRLRALTIKFNQYVLDVMKDMI
;
A
#
# COMPACT_ATOMS: atom_id res chain seq x y z
N MET A 1 27.32 16.71 -39.04
CA MET A 1 26.90 15.81 -37.96
C MET A 1 25.46 16.19 -37.64
N ALA A 2 24.48 15.47 -38.18
CA ALA A 2 23.06 15.76 -37.95
C ALA A 2 22.61 14.95 -36.74
N GLU A 3 22.03 15.62 -35.74
CA GLU A 3 21.39 14.94 -34.62
C GLU A 3 20.22 14.08 -35.14
N PRO A 4 19.99 12.89 -34.56
CA PRO A 4 18.90 12.04 -35.03
C PRO A 4 17.58 12.68 -34.61
N ILE A 5 16.81 13.11 -35.62
CA ILE A 5 15.46 13.62 -35.44
C ILE A 5 14.60 12.42 -35.07
N GLU A 6 14.29 12.26 -33.79
CA GLU A 6 13.27 11.31 -33.35
C GLU A 6 11.96 11.67 -34.06
N SER A 7 11.40 10.73 -34.82
CA SER A 7 10.19 10.99 -35.60
C SER A 7 9.01 11.31 -34.67
N GLU A 8 8.19 12.32 -35.02
CA GLU A 8 6.95 12.70 -34.30
C GLU A 8 6.01 11.49 -34.04
N ASN A 9 6.03 10.49 -34.92
CA ASN A 9 5.28 9.23 -34.77
C ASN A 9 5.75 8.39 -33.57
N GLY A 10 7.03 8.43 -33.23
CA GLY A 10 7.60 7.68 -32.11
C GLY A 10 7.15 8.26 -30.75
N GLN A 11 7.16 9.59 -30.63
CA GLN A 11 6.67 10.29 -29.43
C GLN A 11 5.16 10.11 -29.26
N THR A 12 4.40 10.14 -30.36
CA THR A 12 2.96 9.87 -30.34
C THR A 12 2.64 8.44 -29.91
N ALA A 13 3.37 7.45 -30.42
CA ALA A 13 3.20 6.04 -30.04
C ALA A 13 3.56 5.81 -28.56
N GLN A 14 4.63 6.44 -28.06
CA GLN A 14 5.02 6.34 -26.66
C GLN A 14 3.99 7.00 -25.74
N TYR A 15 3.51 8.19 -26.06
CA TYR A 15 2.45 8.87 -25.31
C TYR A 15 1.18 8.02 -25.22
N LEU A 16 0.74 7.41 -26.32
CA LEU A 16 -0.42 6.53 -26.33
C LEU A 16 -0.21 5.29 -25.45
N HIS A 17 1.00 4.72 -25.46
CA HIS A 17 1.34 3.58 -24.61
C HIS A 17 1.30 3.96 -23.12
N GLU A 18 1.91 5.09 -22.74
CA GLU A 18 1.91 5.60 -21.37
C GLU A 18 0.50 5.94 -20.89
N LEU A 19 -0.32 6.57 -21.74
CA LEU A 19 -1.72 6.87 -21.45
C LEU A 19 -2.52 5.58 -21.21
N ASN A 20 -2.31 4.55 -22.04
CA ASN A 20 -2.98 3.27 -21.85
C ASN A 20 -2.54 2.57 -20.55
N ALA A 21 -1.25 2.63 -20.22
CA ALA A 21 -0.73 2.11 -18.95
C ALA A 21 -1.34 2.84 -17.75
N TYR A 22 -1.45 4.17 -17.82
CA TYR A 22 -2.08 4.98 -16.78
C TYR A 22 -3.56 4.63 -16.61
N ASN A 23 -4.33 4.54 -17.70
CA ASN A 23 -5.75 4.20 -17.62
C ASN A 23 -5.97 2.81 -17.01
N LYS A 24 -5.16 1.82 -17.42
CA LYS A 24 -5.21 0.48 -16.85
C LYS A 24 -4.88 0.49 -15.36
N TRP A 25 -3.87 1.28 -14.96
CA TRP A 25 -3.54 1.44 -13.55
C TRP A 25 -4.69 2.08 -12.77
N LEU A 26 -5.34 3.11 -13.33
CA LEU A 26 -6.47 3.79 -12.70
C LEU A 26 -7.67 2.86 -12.53
N GLU A 27 -7.99 2.03 -13.52
CA GLU A 27 -9.04 1.00 -13.41
C GLU A 27 -8.75 0.03 -12.26
N GLN A 28 -7.50 -0.41 -12.13
CA GLN A 28 -7.06 -1.30 -11.05
C GLN A 28 -7.14 -0.62 -9.68
N ASP A 29 -6.72 0.64 -9.58
CA ASP A 29 -6.81 1.42 -8.34
C ASP A 29 -8.29 1.57 -7.91
N MET A 30 -9.18 1.93 -8.83
CA MET A 30 -10.61 2.07 -8.53
C MET A 30 -11.25 0.73 -8.12
N SER A 31 -10.88 -0.38 -8.76
CA SER A 31 -11.33 -1.73 -8.39
C SER A 31 -10.85 -2.14 -7.00
N ALA A 32 -9.59 -1.86 -6.67
CA ALA A 32 -9.05 -2.11 -5.33
C ALA A 32 -9.75 -1.27 -4.27
N ARG A 33 -10.06 0.00 -4.57
CA ARG A 33 -10.82 0.90 -3.69
C ARG A 33 -12.22 0.35 -3.42
N PHE A 34 -12.93 -0.01 -4.48
CA PHE A 34 -14.28 -0.58 -4.36
C PHE A 34 -14.27 -1.85 -3.52
N THR A 35 -13.28 -2.72 -3.75
CA THR A 35 -13.09 -3.94 -2.97
C THR A 35 -12.87 -3.63 -1.49
N MET A 36 -11.97 -2.70 -1.15
CA MET A 36 -11.75 -2.32 0.26
C MET A 36 -13.01 -1.79 0.92
N LEU A 37 -13.78 -0.92 0.25
CA LEU A 37 -15.02 -0.36 0.79
C LEU A 37 -16.13 -1.40 0.93
N SER A 38 -16.26 -2.34 -0.01
CA SER A 38 -17.32 -3.36 0.02
C SER A 38 -17.17 -4.38 1.15
N TYR A 39 -15.95 -4.54 1.68
CA TYR A 39 -15.69 -5.35 2.87
C TYR A 39 -15.93 -4.61 4.20
N MET A 40 -16.23 -3.31 4.17
CA MET A 40 -16.51 -2.54 5.39
C MET A 40 -18.00 -2.64 5.76
N HIS A 41 -18.29 -2.50 7.06
CA HIS A 41 -19.66 -2.30 7.51
C HIS A 41 -20.17 -0.91 7.09
N ASP A 42 -21.48 -0.80 6.83
CA ASP A 42 -22.13 0.42 6.32
C ASP A 42 -21.82 1.68 7.16
N ASN A 43 -21.70 1.52 8.48
CA ASN A 43 -21.35 2.62 9.38
C ASN A 43 -19.91 3.13 9.20
N LEU A 44 -18.99 2.28 8.72
CA LEU A 44 -17.60 2.62 8.43
C LEU A 44 -17.44 3.13 7.00
N ILE A 45 -18.25 2.68 6.04
CA ILE A 45 -18.15 3.12 4.64
C ILE A 45 -18.16 4.64 4.54
N HIS A 46 -19.05 5.33 5.26
CA HIS A 46 -19.15 6.79 5.23
C HIS A 46 -17.88 7.50 5.73
N GLU A 47 -17.12 6.88 6.64
CA GLU A 47 -15.88 7.45 7.17
C GLU A 47 -14.73 7.39 6.14
N TYR A 48 -14.73 6.34 5.32
CA TYR A 48 -13.62 5.98 4.42
C TYR A 48 -13.90 6.24 2.93
N GLU A 49 -15.16 6.45 2.52
CA GLU A 49 -15.49 6.73 1.11
C GLU A 49 -14.90 8.04 0.59
N LYS A 50 -14.60 8.99 1.48
CA LYS A 50 -14.00 10.29 1.17
C LYS A 50 -12.61 10.21 0.52
N TYR A 51 -11.94 9.06 0.58
CA TYR A 51 -10.63 8.85 -0.03
C TYR A 51 -10.80 8.38 -1.48
N PRO A 52 -10.43 9.18 -2.50
CA PRO A 52 -10.74 8.90 -3.89
C PRO A 52 -9.88 7.79 -4.51
N MET A 53 -8.63 7.61 -4.06
CA MET A 53 -7.74 6.56 -4.56
C MET A 53 -7.60 5.39 -3.57
N ALA A 54 -7.43 4.17 -4.08
CA ALA A 54 -7.16 3.00 -3.25
C ALA A 54 -5.89 3.17 -2.42
N LYS A 55 -4.85 3.76 -3.00
CA LYS A 55 -3.61 4.07 -2.27
C LYS A 55 -3.87 4.92 -1.04
N GLU A 56 -4.63 6.00 -1.17
CA GLU A 56 -4.93 6.91 -0.05
C GLU A 56 -5.76 6.22 1.03
N LEU A 57 -6.79 5.47 0.62
CA LEU A 57 -7.60 4.66 1.52
C LEU A 57 -6.73 3.66 2.30
N TRP A 58 -5.82 2.96 1.61
CA TRP A 58 -4.93 1.99 2.21
C TRP A 58 -3.98 2.60 3.24
N GLU A 59 -3.41 3.77 2.97
CA GLU A 59 -2.53 4.46 3.94
C GLU A 59 -3.27 4.78 5.24
N VAL A 60 -4.50 5.25 5.15
CA VAL A 60 -5.32 5.57 6.34
C VAL A 60 -5.70 4.31 7.10
N LEU A 61 -6.07 3.24 6.40
CA LEU A 61 -6.36 1.94 7.04
C LEU A 61 -5.14 1.37 7.76
N LYS A 62 -3.93 1.52 7.22
CA LYS A 62 -2.70 1.10 7.91
C LYS A 62 -2.47 1.88 9.20
N VAL A 63 -2.79 3.17 9.24
CA VAL A 63 -2.66 3.96 10.47
C VAL A 63 -3.70 3.50 11.50
N ALA A 64 -4.96 3.38 11.08
CA ALA A 64 -6.08 3.03 11.96
C ALA A 64 -6.01 1.59 12.51
N TYR A 65 -5.69 0.63 11.64
CA TYR A 65 -5.76 -0.81 11.96
C TYR A 65 -4.40 -1.52 11.95
N GLY A 66 -3.40 -0.96 11.26
CA GLY A 66 -2.05 -1.54 11.16
C GLY A 66 -1.16 -1.22 12.36
N SER A 67 -1.53 -0.24 13.20
CA SER A 67 -0.78 0.09 14.40
C SER A 67 -0.82 -1.06 15.42
N THR A 68 0.34 -1.55 15.82
CA THR A 68 0.45 -2.48 16.96
C THR A 68 0.36 -1.69 18.25
N SER A 69 -0.55 -2.06 19.16
CA SER A 69 -0.66 -1.37 20.45
C SER A 69 0.67 -1.43 21.22
N ALA A 70 1.02 -0.35 21.93
CA ALA A 70 2.22 -0.30 22.75
C ALA A 70 2.28 -1.47 23.77
N THR A 71 1.13 -1.91 24.26
CA THR A 71 0.99 -3.09 25.12
C THR A 71 1.41 -4.37 24.41
N ARG A 72 0.93 -4.60 23.17
CA ARG A 72 1.32 -5.78 22.40
C ARG A 72 2.80 -5.75 22.03
N LEU A 73 3.35 -4.57 21.73
CA LEU A 73 4.78 -4.40 21.48
C LEU A 73 5.61 -4.74 22.71
N ARG A 74 5.27 -4.19 23.89
CA ARG A 74 5.95 -4.50 25.16
C ARG A 74 5.89 -5.99 25.50
N ALA A 75 4.72 -6.62 25.31
CA ALA A 75 4.58 -8.06 25.53
C ALA A 75 5.51 -8.87 24.61
N LEU A 76 5.68 -8.45 23.36
CA LEU A 76 6.59 -9.08 22.42
C LEU A 76 8.06 -8.88 22.84
N THR A 77 8.44 -7.68 23.26
CA THR A 77 9.79 -7.39 23.78
C THR A 77 10.13 -8.24 25.00
N ILE A 78 9.18 -8.39 25.94
CA ILE A 78 9.37 -9.24 27.12
C ILE A 78 9.59 -10.69 26.70
N LYS A 79 8.73 -11.24 25.83
CA LYS A 79 8.89 -12.61 25.32
C LYS A 79 10.22 -12.83 24.62
N PHE A 80 10.66 -11.86 23.82
CA PHE A 80 11.94 -11.93 23.12
C PHE A 80 13.12 -11.94 24.10
N ASN A 81 13.12 -11.04 25.09
CA ASN A 81 14.16 -11.00 26.11
C ASN A 81 14.20 -12.29 26.93
N GLN A 82 13.04 -12.85 27.27
CA GLN A 82 12.94 -14.13 27.96
C GLN A 82 13.62 -15.25 27.16
N TYR A 83 13.29 -15.35 25.87
CA TYR A 83 13.90 -16.34 24.97
C TYR A 83 15.44 -16.22 24.93
N VAL A 84 15.96 -14.99 24.79
CA VAL A 84 17.42 -14.75 24.79
C VAL A 84 18.05 -15.21 26.10
N LEU A 85 17.42 -14.90 27.24
CA LEU A 85 17.90 -15.33 28.56
C LEU A 85 17.87 -16.86 28.71
N ASP A 86 16.80 -17.51 28.26
CA ASP A 86 16.67 -18.96 28.32
C ASP A 86 17.74 -19.65 27.46
N VAL A 87 17.97 -19.18 26.23
CA VAL A 87 19.04 -19.67 25.36
C VAL A 87 20.43 -19.48 25.97
N MET A 88 20.69 -18.32 26.58
CA MET A 88 21.96 -18.05 27.25
C MET A 88 22.16 -18.95 28.48
N LYS A 89 21.09 -19.24 29.22
CA LYS A 89 21.12 -20.11 30.39
C LYS A 89 21.39 -21.57 30.01
N ASP A 90 20.86 -22.03 28.89
CA ASP A 90 21.10 -23.38 28.37
C ASP A 90 22.53 -23.55 27.80
N MET A 91 23.27 -22.45 27.59
CA MET A 91 24.66 -22.45 27.12
C MET A 91 25.72 -22.45 28.22
N ILE A 92 25.34 -22.26 29.49
CA ILE A 92 26.25 -22.20 30.66
C ILE A 92 26.08 -23.47 31.50
#